data_AF-A0A928SKQ8-F1
#
_entry.id   AF-A0A928SKQ8-F1
#
_cell.length_a   1.000
_cell.length_b   1.000
_cell.length_c   1.000
_cell.angle_alpha   90.00
_cell.angle_beta   90.00
_cell.angle_gamma   90.00
#
_symmetry.space_group_name_H-M   'P 1'
#
loop_
_entity.id
_entity.type
_entity.pdbx_description
1 polymer ?
#
loop_
_entity_poly.entity_id
_entity_poly.type
_entity_poly.pdbx_seq_one_letter_code
_entity_poly.pdbx_strand_id
1 'polypeptide(L)'
;MTGSPQADRALLQRFEPVLRYTRGEQFFPMDVVAYVQNCSLWLHRPEKQPVCLVPQGQLTLEKLAEPRAADFGAVYYLKFIEPLNITELAAYALQQGFAHKDPLNVFYAGPGRLARVGYMSRFLDALFSLSLFARGRVPGDTAAAAAMAYRRLLAGQEQYSYAGRVIRENGWITLQYWFFYPFNNWRSGFSGANDHEADWEMICLYLYEANGDLQPEWVAYASHDFFGDDFRRRWDDPELEKMGEHPVVYVGAGSHSCHFARGEYLTELELPPLAPLVRLVDRQKRFWQKLFRLDASSEESDSASPRPGFNIFRIPFVDYARGDGLAIGPGQEKTWAEPRLLEPTPPWALHYRGLWGLYARDPFSSENAPAGPVYNRDGSMRRAWYDPLGWAGLDKLPPPNRTLSHVLEQWVEVEARQSALAETIAQKSRDLVKMGVEANAMRGQAHLRQLHAIQQEKIEALSEELNQMRAELAADQALLEALGLYAARLRTGQRSPARAHLRHARHPASAARLRFNRFAEAWAAVSIGLMLISFVILVFFGQQYLIWGIVALLSLMIFVEAGFRRQLARLVTSLTIGLAIVSLLIIVYDFFWPIVIVALLLTGGYIMWENVRELWG
;
A
#
# COMPACT_ATOMS: atom_id res chain seq x y z
N MET A 1 28.07 11.00 12.88
CA MET A 1 28.57 10.57 14.20
C MET A 1 27.68 9.44 14.67
N THR A 2 28.21 8.23 14.85
CA THR A 2 27.47 7.10 15.42
C THR A 2 27.30 7.34 16.93
N GLY A 3 26.08 7.19 17.45
CA GLY A 3 25.85 7.22 18.89
C GLY A 3 26.53 6.04 19.57
N SER A 4 26.80 6.13 20.88
CA SER A 4 27.20 4.92 21.62
C SER A 4 26.00 3.96 21.72
N PRO A 5 26.22 2.63 21.77
CA PRO A 5 25.13 1.67 21.93
C PRO A 5 24.22 1.96 23.14
N GLN A 6 24.81 2.48 24.23
CA GLN A 6 24.06 2.88 25.41
C GLN A 6 23.18 4.11 25.16
N ALA A 7 23.68 5.11 24.43
CA ALA A 7 22.90 6.29 24.06
C ALA A 7 21.76 5.92 23.09
N ASP A 8 22.02 5.03 22.13
CA ASP A 8 20.99 4.56 21.20
C ASP A 8 19.90 3.75 21.92
N ARG A 9 20.27 2.90 22.89
CA ARG A 9 19.32 2.19 23.75
C ARG A 9 18.47 3.15 24.58
N ALA A 10 19.08 4.14 25.24
CA ALA A 10 18.35 5.13 26.02
C ALA A 10 17.39 5.96 25.13
N LEU A 11 17.82 6.28 23.91
CA LEU A 11 16.98 7.00 22.96
C LEU A 11 15.78 6.18 22.49
N LEU A 12 15.98 4.89 22.22
CA LEU A 12 14.88 3.96 21.90
C LEU A 12 13.90 3.83 23.06
N GLN A 13 14.39 3.74 24.31
CA GLN A 13 13.54 3.63 25.49
C GLN A 13 12.74 4.91 25.77
N ARG A 14 13.33 6.09 25.52
CA ARG A 14 12.64 7.38 25.69
C ARG A 14 11.36 7.47 24.85
N PHE A 15 11.40 6.96 23.63
CA PHE A 15 10.30 7.06 22.66
C PHE A 15 9.65 5.71 22.34
N GLU A 16 9.83 4.69 23.18
CA GLU A 16 9.33 3.35 22.89
C GLU A 16 7.79 3.36 22.80
N PRO A 17 7.19 2.62 21.86
CA PRO A 17 5.77 2.69 21.61
C PRO A 17 4.95 1.92 22.64
N VAL A 18 3.66 2.21 22.66
CA VAL A 18 2.66 1.40 23.36
C VAL A 18 1.80 0.66 22.35
N LEU A 19 1.82 -0.67 22.40
CA LEU A 19 1.01 -1.52 21.54
C LEU A 19 -0.28 -1.88 22.26
N ARG A 20 -1.44 -1.64 21.61
CA ARG A 20 -2.76 -2.04 22.09
C ARG A 20 -3.33 -3.12 21.18
N TYR A 21 -3.62 -4.27 21.76
CA TYR A 21 -4.12 -5.44 21.05
C TYR A 21 -5.64 -5.55 21.12
N THR A 22 -6.22 -6.30 20.18
CA THR A 22 -7.63 -6.68 20.23
C THR A 22 -7.82 -7.87 21.18
N ARG A 23 -8.95 -7.93 21.88
CA ARG A 23 -9.31 -9.09 22.71
C ARG A 23 -9.27 -10.38 21.91
N GLY A 24 -8.72 -11.42 22.54
CA GLY A 24 -8.53 -12.73 21.93
C GLY A 24 -7.20 -12.89 21.19
N GLU A 25 -6.35 -11.85 21.13
CA GLU A 25 -4.98 -11.99 20.66
C GLU A 25 -4.21 -13.03 21.50
N GLN A 26 -3.44 -13.87 20.81
CA GLN A 26 -2.73 -15.00 21.41
C GLN A 26 -1.21 -14.84 21.35
N PHE A 27 -0.72 -14.03 20.41
CA PHE A 27 0.70 -13.88 20.13
C PHE A 27 1.14 -12.43 20.37
N PHE A 28 2.23 -12.27 21.12
CA PHE A 28 2.79 -10.97 21.44
C PHE A 28 4.29 -10.94 21.11
N PRO A 29 4.90 -9.75 21.01
CA PRO A 29 6.30 -9.63 20.63
C PRO A 29 7.22 -10.33 21.64
N MET A 30 8.21 -11.07 21.13
CA MET A 30 9.14 -11.85 21.95
C MET A 30 10.58 -11.75 21.43
N ASP A 31 11.54 -12.18 22.25
CA ASP A 31 12.94 -12.27 21.80
C ASP A 31 13.12 -13.40 20.78
N VAL A 32 13.78 -13.08 19.67
CA VAL A 32 14.16 -14.03 18.62
C VAL A 32 15.04 -15.17 19.12
N VAL A 33 15.82 -14.98 20.19
CA VAL A 33 16.67 -16.05 20.76
C VAL A 33 15.81 -17.23 21.21
N ALA A 34 14.76 -16.96 22.00
CA ALA A 34 13.88 -18.00 22.52
C ALA A 34 13.15 -18.73 21.39
N TYR A 35 12.73 -17.99 20.36
CA TYR A 35 12.12 -18.58 19.17
C TYR A 35 13.09 -19.49 18.41
N VAL A 36 14.29 -18.99 18.07
CA VAL A 36 15.28 -19.74 17.29
C VAL A 36 15.76 -21.00 18.02
N GLN A 37 15.93 -20.96 19.34
CA GLN A 37 16.26 -22.14 20.14
C GLN A 37 15.20 -23.24 20.07
N ASN A 38 13.95 -22.86 19.81
CA ASN A 38 12.82 -23.77 19.67
C ASN A 38 12.47 -24.04 18.19
N CYS A 39 13.34 -23.70 17.25
CA CYS A 39 13.16 -23.99 15.83
C CYS A 39 14.12 -25.06 15.35
N SER A 40 13.69 -25.84 14.35
CA SER A 40 14.59 -26.59 13.47
C SER A 40 14.90 -25.78 12.21
N LEU A 41 16.09 -25.94 11.63
CA LEU A 41 16.51 -25.30 10.38
C LEU A 41 16.42 -26.31 9.23
N TRP A 42 15.73 -25.93 8.16
CA TRP A 42 15.48 -26.78 7.01
C TRP A 42 15.99 -26.15 5.71
N LEU A 43 16.29 -27.03 4.75
CA LEU A 43 16.64 -26.67 3.39
C LEU A 43 15.70 -27.38 2.41
N HIS A 44 14.99 -26.60 1.63
CA HIS A 44 14.24 -27.10 0.49
C HIS A 44 15.00 -26.83 -0.81
N ARG A 45 15.15 -27.85 -1.66
CA ARG A 45 15.67 -27.71 -3.02
C ARG A 45 14.54 -28.03 -4.00
N PRO A 46 14.50 -27.39 -5.19
CA PRO A 46 13.52 -27.72 -6.22
C PRO A 46 13.49 -29.23 -6.49
N GLU A 47 12.28 -29.80 -6.56
CA GLU A 47 12.03 -31.22 -6.86
C GLU A 47 12.61 -32.24 -5.86
N LYS A 48 13.16 -31.79 -4.72
CA LYS A 48 13.70 -32.67 -3.67
C LYS A 48 12.90 -32.54 -2.37
N GLN A 49 12.95 -33.59 -1.56
CA GLN A 49 12.39 -33.54 -0.21
C GLN A 49 13.16 -32.54 0.67
N PRO A 50 12.47 -31.78 1.54
CA PRO A 50 13.15 -30.92 2.49
C PRO A 50 14.07 -31.71 3.43
N VAL A 51 15.24 -31.15 3.71
CA VAL A 51 16.24 -31.76 4.60
C VAL A 51 16.39 -30.92 5.85
N CYS A 52 16.28 -31.55 7.02
CA CYS A 52 16.59 -30.92 8.30
C CYS A 52 18.12 -30.78 8.44
N LEU A 53 18.60 -29.55 8.55
CA LEU A 53 20.03 -29.25 8.74
C LEU A 53 20.42 -29.16 10.21
N VAL A 54 19.55 -28.57 11.02
CA VAL A 54 19.74 -28.45 12.48
C VAL A 54 18.42 -28.78 13.15
N PRO A 55 18.37 -29.81 14.02
CA PRO A 55 17.14 -30.18 14.71
C PRO A 55 16.77 -29.17 15.79
N GLN A 56 15.49 -29.21 16.20
CA GLN A 56 14.94 -28.35 17.24
C GLN A 56 15.75 -28.49 18.55
N GLY A 57 15.96 -27.39 19.27
CA GLY A 57 16.75 -27.35 20.51
C GLY A 57 18.26 -27.23 20.30
N GLN A 58 18.78 -27.41 19.08
CA GLN A 58 20.22 -27.28 18.78
C GLN A 58 20.58 -26.02 17.99
N LEU A 59 19.59 -25.27 17.52
CA LEU A 59 19.78 -24.06 16.71
C LEU A 59 20.03 -22.85 17.61
N THR A 60 21.07 -22.09 17.30
CA THR A 60 21.38 -20.80 17.94
C THR A 60 21.48 -19.70 16.89
N LEU A 61 21.52 -18.43 17.31
CA LEU A 61 21.69 -17.31 16.38
C LEU A 61 23.05 -17.36 15.67
N GLU A 62 24.09 -17.86 16.33
CA GLU A 62 25.43 -18.03 15.75
C GLU A 62 25.39 -19.07 14.63
N LYS A 63 24.78 -20.23 14.89
CA LYS A 63 24.55 -21.25 13.86
C LYS A 63 23.68 -20.72 12.74
N LEU A 64 22.66 -19.93 13.03
CA LEU A 64 21.78 -19.34 12.02
C LEU A 64 22.57 -18.41 11.08
N ALA A 65 23.54 -17.66 11.61
CA ALA A 65 24.40 -16.74 10.88
C ALA A 65 25.47 -17.42 10.01
N GLU A 66 25.74 -18.71 10.21
CA GLU A 66 26.77 -19.42 9.43
C GLU A 66 26.48 -19.35 7.92
N PRO A 67 27.46 -18.96 7.09
CA PRO A 67 27.30 -18.93 5.65
C PRO A 67 27.11 -20.35 5.12
N ARG A 68 26.08 -20.53 4.28
CA ARG A 68 25.76 -21.82 3.67
C ARG A 68 25.67 -21.66 2.17
N ALA A 69 26.44 -22.47 1.44
CA ALA A 69 26.33 -22.57 -0.01
C ALA A 69 25.02 -23.30 -0.35
N ALA A 70 24.18 -22.65 -1.15
CA ALA A 70 22.95 -23.23 -1.68
C ALA A 70 22.93 -23.08 -3.20
N ASP A 71 22.38 -24.09 -3.87
CA ASP A 71 22.08 -24.01 -5.29
C ASP A 71 21.00 -22.96 -5.56
N PHE A 72 20.96 -22.42 -6.78
CA PHE A 72 19.89 -21.51 -7.19
C PHE A 72 18.51 -22.15 -7.00
N GLY A 73 17.57 -21.38 -6.45
CA GLY A 73 16.21 -21.83 -6.16
C GLY A 73 16.04 -22.62 -4.85
N ALA A 74 17.12 -22.86 -4.10
CA ALA A 74 17.01 -23.46 -2.77
C ALA A 74 16.52 -22.43 -1.73
N VAL A 75 15.65 -22.88 -0.83
CA VAL A 75 15.03 -22.04 0.21
C VAL A 75 15.38 -22.61 1.58
N TYR A 76 16.07 -21.80 2.39
CA TYR A 76 16.24 -22.06 3.82
C TYR A 76 15.03 -21.55 4.58
N TYR A 77 14.57 -22.32 5.55
CA TYR A 77 13.45 -21.89 6.40
C TYR A 77 13.56 -22.48 7.80
N LEU A 78 13.06 -21.76 8.79
CA LEU A 78 12.88 -22.26 10.14
C LEU A 78 11.57 -23.02 10.25
N LYS A 79 11.48 -23.93 11.23
CA LYS A 79 10.24 -24.59 11.58
C LYS A 79 10.09 -24.55 13.09
N PHE A 80 9.13 -23.76 13.55
CA PHE A 80 8.82 -23.63 14.97
C PHE A 80 7.90 -24.75 15.44
N ILE A 81 6.95 -25.16 14.61
CA ILE A 81 5.98 -26.21 14.94
C ILE A 81 6.34 -27.50 14.24
N GLU A 82 6.82 -28.47 15.03
CA GLU A 82 6.85 -29.87 14.60
C GLU A 82 5.49 -30.53 14.85
N PRO A 83 5.04 -31.46 13.99
CA PRO A 83 3.73 -32.07 14.13
C PRO A 83 3.62 -32.75 15.51
N LEU A 84 2.79 -32.18 16.37
CA LEU A 84 2.52 -32.71 17.70
C LEU A 84 1.87 -34.10 17.58
N ASN A 85 2.16 -34.96 18.55
CA ASN A 85 1.43 -36.21 18.70
C ASN A 85 -0.05 -35.90 18.93
N ILE A 86 -0.96 -36.63 18.28
CA ILE A 86 -2.42 -36.42 18.33
C ILE A 86 -2.92 -36.38 19.79
N THR A 87 -2.26 -37.10 20.68
CA THR A 87 -2.53 -37.14 22.12
C THR A 87 -2.28 -35.80 22.82
N GLU A 88 -1.24 -35.05 22.44
CA GLU A 88 -0.94 -33.73 23.02
C GLU A 88 -1.93 -32.67 22.55
N LEU A 89 -2.32 -32.73 21.27
CA LEU A 89 -3.36 -31.88 20.69
C LEU A 89 -4.73 -32.14 21.33
N ALA A 90 -5.09 -33.41 21.55
CA ALA A 90 -6.31 -33.79 22.25
C ALA A 90 -6.31 -33.35 23.72
N ALA A 91 -5.19 -33.52 24.43
CA ALA A 91 -5.04 -33.06 25.82
C ALA A 91 -5.18 -31.53 25.93
N TYR A 92 -4.63 -30.78 24.97
CA TYR A 92 -4.80 -29.33 24.91
C TYR A 92 -6.23 -28.91 24.59
N ALA A 93 -6.89 -29.56 23.64
CA ALA A 93 -8.30 -29.30 23.32
C ALA A 93 -9.20 -29.56 24.55
N LEU A 94 -8.93 -30.63 25.30
CA LEU A 94 -9.59 -30.92 26.58
C LEU A 94 -9.29 -29.85 27.64
N GLN A 95 -8.02 -29.46 27.83
CA GLN A 95 -7.65 -28.39 28.76
C GLN A 95 -8.28 -27.04 28.39
N GLN A 96 -8.39 -26.69 27.10
CA GLN A 96 -9.10 -25.50 26.65
C GLN A 96 -10.63 -25.60 26.80
N GLY A 97 -11.18 -26.81 26.70
CA GLY A 97 -12.61 -27.08 26.94
C GLY A 97 -12.98 -27.01 28.43
N PHE A 98 -12.05 -27.39 29.33
CA PHE A 98 -12.24 -27.38 30.79
C PHE A 98 -11.74 -26.10 31.48
N ALA A 99 -10.76 -25.40 30.92
CA ALA A 99 -10.42 -24.06 31.38
C ALA A 99 -11.60 -23.15 31.05
N HIS A 100 -12.29 -22.65 32.07
CA HIS A 100 -13.27 -21.57 31.91
C HIS A 100 -12.63 -20.46 31.08
N LYS A 101 -12.96 -20.39 29.79
CA LYS A 101 -12.61 -19.22 28.97
C LYS A 101 -13.33 -18.06 29.64
N ASP A 102 -12.55 -17.16 30.22
CA ASP A 102 -13.11 -15.90 30.72
C ASP A 102 -13.91 -15.28 29.56
N PRO A 103 -15.25 -15.14 29.68
CA PRO A 103 -16.09 -14.61 28.62
C PRO A 103 -15.59 -13.24 28.12
N LEU A 104 -14.81 -12.53 28.94
CA LEU A 104 -14.23 -11.23 28.64
C LEU A 104 -13.04 -11.29 27.67
N ASN A 105 -12.40 -12.46 27.48
CA ASN A 105 -11.19 -12.63 26.65
C ASN A 105 -11.45 -13.33 25.30
N VAL A 106 -12.71 -13.57 24.94
CA VAL A 106 -13.10 -14.21 23.67
C VAL A 106 -13.26 -13.14 22.59
N PHE A 107 -12.64 -13.35 21.43
CA PHE A 107 -12.82 -12.47 20.28
C PHE A 107 -14.22 -12.63 19.69
N TYR A 108 -14.88 -11.50 19.41
CA TYR A 108 -16.13 -11.45 18.67
C TYR A 108 -16.00 -10.47 17.50
N ALA A 109 -16.02 -10.98 16.26
CA ALA A 109 -15.91 -10.17 15.03
C ALA A 109 -17.03 -9.10 14.87
N GLY A 110 -18.09 -9.18 15.68
CA GLY A 110 -19.25 -8.29 15.63
C GLY A 110 -20.17 -8.62 14.45
N PRO A 111 -21.44 -8.15 14.49
CA PRO A 111 -22.36 -8.29 13.37
C PRO A 111 -21.84 -7.59 12.11
N GLY A 112 -22.18 -8.12 10.93
CA GLY A 112 -21.98 -7.43 9.65
C GLY A 112 -20.70 -7.75 8.88
N ARG A 113 -19.78 -8.61 9.37
CA ARG A 113 -18.50 -8.92 8.69
C ARG A 113 -18.67 -9.22 7.19
N LEU A 114 -19.55 -10.16 6.84
CA LEU A 114 -19.80 -10.55 5.44
C LEU A 114 -20.57 -9.47 4.66
N ALA A 115 -21.38 -8.66 5.33
CA ALA A 115 -22.11 -7.56 4.68
C ALA A 115 -21.19 -6.36 4.35
N ARG A 116 -20.05 -6.22 5.02
CA ARG A 116 -19.06 -5.15 4.77
C ARG A 116 -18.44 -5.23 3.37
N VAL A 117 -18.30 -6.44 2.83
CA VAL A 117 -17.65 -6.71 1.54
C VAL A 117 -18.66 -7.01 0.44
N GLY A 118 -18.48 -6.43 -0.75
CA GLY A 118 -19.38 -6.58 -1.90
C GLY A 118 -19.54 -8.05 -2.35
N TYR A 119 -20.60 -8.36 -3.09
CA TYR A 119 -20.83 -9.73 -3.60
C TYR A 119 -19.63 -10.29 -4.37
N MET A 120 -19.05 -9.50 -5.27
CA MET A 120 -17.88 -9.90 -6.07
C MET A 120 -16.68 -10.25 -5.18
N SER A 121 -16.44 -9.44 -4.15
CA SER A 121 -15.37 -9.66 -3.18
C SER A 121 -15.56 -10.97 -2.40
N ARG A 122 -16.79 -11.26 -1.96
CA ARG A 122 -17.08 -12.52 -1.27
C ARG A 122 -16.91 -13.73 -2.20
N PHE A 123 -17.29 -13.60 -3.47
CA PHE A 123 -17.08 -14.66 -4.46
C PHE A 123 -15.60 -14.94 -4.67
N LEU A 124 -14.77 -13.90 -4.80
CA LEU A 124 -13.32 -14.05 -4.91
C LEU A 124 -12.70 -14.65 -3.64
N ASP A 125 -13.16 -14.26 -2.45
CA ASP A 125 -12.76 -14.86 -1.17
C ASP A 125 -13.11 -16.37 -1.11
N ALA A 126 -14.31 -16.76 -1.55
CA ALA A 126 -14.70 -18.16 -1.62
C ALA A 126 -13.83 -18.95 -2.62
N LEU A 127 -13.53 -18.37 -3.80
CA LEU A 127 -12.61 -18.97 -4.75
C LEU A 127 -11.19 -19.10 -4.19
N PHE A 128 -10.72 -18.11 -3.44
CA PHE A 128 -9.43 -18.14 -2.77
C PHE A 128 -9.38 -19.22 -1.68
N SER A 129 -10.40 -19.28 -0.84
CA SER A 129 -10.56 -20.33 0.17
C SER A 129 -10.60 -21.74 -0.46
N LEU A 130 -11.31 -21.89 -1.58
CA LEU A 130 -11.31 -23.15 -2.35
C LEU A 130 -9.94 -23.45 -2.95
N SER A 131 -9.20 -22.43 -3.38
CA SER A 131 -7.86 -22.61 -3.95
C SER A 131 -6.84 -23.14 -2.94
N LEU A 132 -7.05 -22.91 -1.63
CA LEU A 132 -6.21 -23.47 -0.56
C LEU A 132 -6.30 -25.00 -0.47
N PHE A 133 -7.32 -25.65 -1.03
CA PHE A 133 -7.35 -27.11 -1.13
C PHE A 133 -6.37 -27.63 -2.21
N ALA A 134 -6.08 -26.81 -3.22
CA ALA A 134 -5.17 -27.15 -4.31
C ALA A 134 -3.75 -26.60 -4.10
N ARG A 135 -3.57 -25.64 -3.19
CA ARG A 135 -2.29 -24.98 -2.88
C ARG A 135 -1.75 -25.44 -1.53
N GLY A 136 -0.47 -25.21 -1.27
CA GLY A 136 0.10 -25.42 0.06
C GLY A 136 -0.56 -24.50 1.08
N ARG A 137 -0.98 -25.04 2.23
CA ARG A 137 -1.60 -24.30 3.35
C ARG A 137 -0.98 -24.70 4.67
N VAL A 138 -0.96 -23.78 5.62
CA VAL A 138 -0.65 -24.07 7.01
C VAL A 138 -1.87 -24.76 7.66
N PRO A 139 -1.75 -26.00 8.19
CA PRO A 139 -2.88 -26.69 8.83
C PRO A 139 -3.38 -25.93 10.06
N GLY A 140 -4.69 -25.85 10.27
CA GLY A 140 -5.25 -25.10 11.42
C GLY A 140 -4.77 -25.59 12.80
N ASP A 141 -4.41 -26.86 12.90
CA ASP A 141 -3.84 -27.46 14.12
C ASP A 141 -2.48 -26.87 14.50
N THR A 142 -1.77 -26.26 13.54
CA THR A 142 -0.48 -25.59 13.80
C THR A 142 -0.63 -24.28 14.56
N ALA A 143 -1.71 -23.53 14.36
CA ALA A 143 -1.97 -22.30 15.14
C ALA A 143 -2.21 -22.63 16.62
N ALA A 144 -2.97 -23.69 16.88
CA ALA A 144 -3.18 -24.19 18.24
C ALA A 144 -1.87 -24.69 18.88
N ALA A 145 -1.07 -25.44 18.13
CA ALA A 145 0.26 -25.89 18.56
C ALA A 145 1.22 -24.72 18.83
N ALA A 146 1.19 -23.68 18.00
CA ALA A 146 1.98 -22.47 18.20
C ALA A 146 1.56 -21.71 19.44
N ALA A 147 0.26 -21.58 19.69
CA ALA A 147 -0.24 -20.96 20.91
C ALA A 147 0.21 -21.74 22.16
N MET A 148 0.25 -23.07 22.11
CA MET A 148 0.81 -23.90 23.19
C MET A 148 2.30 -23.67 23.39
N ALA A 149 3.09 -23.76 22.32
CA ALA A 149 4.53 -23.58 22.36
C ALA A 149 4.88 -22.20 22.91
N TYR A 150 4.21 -21.15 22.43
CA TYR A 150 4.41 -19.79 22.91
C TYR A 150 4.04 -19.61 24.38
N ARG A 151 2.91 -20.17 24.83
CA ARG A 151 2.54 -20.14 26.26
C ARG A 151 3.55 -20.85 27.15
N ARG A 152 4.14 -21.97 26.69
CA ARG A 152 5.23 -22.64 27.42
C ARG A 152 6.47 -21.74 27.55
N LEU A 153 6.81 -20.98 26.51
CA LEU A 153 7.91 -20.02 26.56
C LEU A 153 7.62 -18.88 27.56
N LEU A 154 6.42 -18.30 27.51
CA LEU A 154 6.02 -17.25 28.45
C LEU A 154 5.95 -17.75 29.90
N ALA A 155 5.53 -19.00 30.12
CA ALA A 155 5.47 -19.59 31.46
C ALA A 155 6.87 -19.80 32.08
N GLY A 156 7.90 -19.99 31.27
CA GLY A 156 9.29 -20.05 31.74
C GLY A 156 9.84 -18.68 32.11
N GLN A 157 9.57 -17.67 31.29
CA GLN A 157 9.98 -16.29 31.52
C GLN A 157 9.05 -15.34 30.76
N GLU A 158 8.15 -14.66 31.48
CA GLU A 158 7.21 -13.72 30.86
C GLU A 158 7.96 -12.44 30.46
N GLN A 159 8.30 -12.33 29.18
CA GLN A 159 9.01 -11.18 28.62
C GLN A 159 8.44 -10.77 27.27
N TYR A 160 8.28 -9.47 27.10
CA TYR A 160 7.90 -8.84 25.84
C TYR A 160 9.04 -7.97 25.36
N SER A 161 9.50 -8.20 24.14
CA SER A 161 10.73 -7.58 23.64
C SER A 161 10.53 -7.00 22.25
N TYR A 162 11.26 -5.93 21.97
CA TYR A 162 11.42 -5.40 20.62
C TYR A 162 12.91 -5.28 20.29
N ALA A 163 13.22 -5.29 19.00
CA ALA A 163 14.55 -5.00 18.50
C ALA A 163 14.57 -3.56 17.94
N GLY A 164 15.63 -2.81 18.23
CA GLY A 164 15.72 -1.38 17.92
C GLY A 164 16.91 -1.03 17.05
N ARG A 165 16.74 -0.08 16.13
CA ARG A 165 17.81 0.48 15.30
C ARG A 165 17.74 1.99 15.30
N VAL A 166 18.89 2.66 15.43
CA VAL A 166 18.99 4.13 15.37
C VAL A 166 19.86 4.52 14.18
N ILE A 167 19.28 5.27 13.24
CA ILE A 167 19.92 5.66 11.99
C ILE A 167 20.00 7.19 11.95
N ARG A 168 21.15 7.75 11.58
CA ARG A 168 21.37 9.20 11.52
C ARG A 168 21.82 9.57 10.12
N GLU A 169 20.92 10.15 9.31
CA GLU A 169 21.13 10.39 7.88
C GLU A 169 20.38 11.64 7.43
N ASN A 170 20.98 12.46 6.55
CA ASN A 170 20.35 13.67 5.97
C ASN A 170 19.76 14.66 7.00
N GLY A 171 20.34 14.70 8.20
CA GLY A 171 19.86 15.53 9.32
C GLY A 171 18.69 14.93 10.12
N TRP A 172 18.15 13.79 9.69
CA TRP A 172 17.17 13.01 10.42
C TRP A 172 17.83 12.01 11.37
N ILE A 173 17.16 11.74 12.49
CA ILE A 173 17.46 10.63 13.40
C ILE A 173 16.25 9.70 13.39
N THR A 174 16.39 8.53 12.78
CA THR A 174 15.31 7.54 12.65
C THR A 174 15.47 6.46 13.70
N LEU A 175 14.43 6.29 14.53
CA LEU A 175 14.29 5.18 15.46
C LEU A 175 13.39 4.13 14.83
N GLN A 176 13.92 2.95 14.54
CA GLN A 176 13.14 1.81 14.05
C GLN A 176 12.91 0.83 15.19
N TYR A 177 11.66 0.45 15.40
CA TYR A 177 11.23 -0.56 16.37
C TYR A 177 10.69 -1.76 15.61
N TRP A 178 11.31 -2.92 15.80
CA TRP A 178 10.95 -4.19 15.16
C TRP A 178 10.35 -5.13 16.19
N PHE A 179 9.16 -5.64 15.88
CA PHE A 179 8.41 -6.57 16.73
C PHE A 179 8.39 -7.94 16.07
N PHE A 180 8.87 -8.95 16.80
CA PHE A 180 8.87 -10.32 16.34
C PHE A 180 7.78 -11.11 17.04
N TYR A 181 6.84 -11.67 16.27
CA TYR A 181 5.80 -12.56 16.76
C TYR A 181 6.13 -14.00 16.35
N PRO A 182 5.85 -15.00 17.18
CA PRO A 182 6.14 -16.39 16.84
C PRO A 182 5.19 -16.97 15.78
N PHE A 183 4.00 -16.38 15.60
CA PHE A 183 2.98 -16.89 14.68
C PHE A 183 1.97 -15.80 14.34
N ASN A 184 1.52 -15.77 13.08
CA ASN A 184 0.40 -15.00 12.56
C ASN A 184 -0.78 -15.94 12.35
N ASN A 185 -1.87 -15.75 13.10
CA ASN A 185 -3.08 -16.56 13.03
C ASN A 185 -4.26 -15.79 12.42
N TRP A 186 -4.00 -14.86 11.50
CA TRP A 186 -5.04 -13.96 10.99
C TRP A 186 -6.24 -14.74 10.42
N ARG A 187 -6.02 -15.81 9.65
CA ARG A 187 -7.07 -16.67 9.09
C ARG A 187 -7.77 -17.51 10.15
N SER A 188 -7.02 -18.26 10.95
CA SER A 188 -7.58 -19.22 11.92
C SER A 188 -8.18 -18.56 13.17
N GLY A 189 -7.62 -17.44 13.63
CA GLY A 189 -8.07 -16.69 14.81
C GLY A 189 -9.09 -15.59 14.51
N PHE A 190 -8.95 -14.91 13.37
CA PHE A 190 -9.69 -13.66 13.11
C PHE A 190 -10.39 -13.60 11.74
N SER A 191 -10.40 -14.71 10.98
CA SER A 191 -11.00 -14.80 9.65
C SER A 191 -10.42 -13.81 8.63
N GLY A 192 -9.13 -13.54 8.76
CA GLY A 192 -8.31 -12.88 7.78
C GLY A 192 -7.79 -13.82 6.71
N ALA A 193 -6.69 -13.42 6.06
CA ALA A 193 -6.26 -14.02 4.81
C ALA A 193 -5.38 -15.27 4.95
N ASN A 194 -4.50 -15.30 5.95
CA ASN A 194 -3.45 -16.29 6.04
C ASN A 194 -3.15 -16.71 7.49
N ASP A 195 -2.52 -17.88 7.63
CA ASP A 195 -1.76 -18.26 8.82
C ASP A 195 -0.29 -18.47 8.41
N HIS A 196 0.67 -18.07 9.24
CA HIS A 196 2.07 -18.45 9.06
C HIS A 196 2.88 -18.38 10.35
N GLU A 197 3.91 -19.23 10.45
CA GLU A 197 4.92 -19.13 11.49
C GLU A 197 5.74 -17.85 11.31
N ALA A 198 6.16 -17.26 12.43
CA ALA A 198 6.82 -15.97 12.54
C ALA A 198 6.05 -14.78 11.95
N ASP A 199 6.22 -13.62 12.57
CA ASP A 199 5.84 -12.34 11.98
C ASP A 199 6.82 -11.24 12.35
N TRP A 200 7.04 -10.31 11.43
CA TRP A 200 7.93 -9.17 11.63
C TRP A 200 7.20 -7.88 11.28
N GLU A 201 6.88 -7.10 12.30
CA GLU A 201 6.24 -5.80 12.16
C GLU A 201 7.16 -4.69 12.63
N MET A 202 6.91 -3.46 12.16
CA MET A 202 7.83 -2.36 12.39
C MET A 202 7.13 -1.01 12.48
N ILE A 203 7.66 -0.14 13.34
CA ILE A 203 7.34 1.28 13.30
C ILE A 203 8.62 2.12 13.24
N CYS A 204 8.54 3.28 12.58
CA CYS A 204 9.61 4.28 12.53
C CYS A 204 9.17 5.57 13.22
N LEU A 205 10.03 6.13 14.06
CA LEU A 205 9.92 7.50 14.55
C LEU A 205 11.07 8.34 13.98
N TYR A 206 10.73 9.48 13.39
CA TYR A 206 11.69 10.39 12.75
C TYR A 206 11.82 11.63 13.62
N LEU A 207 13.03 11.82 14.13
CA LEU A 207 13.41 12.93 15.00
C LEU A 207 14.36 13.87 14.26
N TYR A 208 14.44 15.10 14.75
CA TYR A 208 15.48 16.05 14.39
C TYR A 208 15.96 16.80 15.63
N GLU A 209 17.15 17.37 15.56
CA GLU A 209 17.71 18.15 16.67
C GLU A 209 17.28 19.62 16.57
N ALA A 210 16.73 20.15 17.67
CA ALA A 210 16.36 21.54 17.80
C ALA A 210 16.71 22.05 19.21
N ASN A 211 17.44 23.16 19.30
CA ASN A 211 17.82 23.80 20.56
C ASN A 211 18.52 22.85 21.56
N GLY A 212 19.28 21.86 21.06
CA GLY A 212 19.99 20.88 21.88
C GLY A 212 19.13 19.74 22.44
N ASP A 213 17.86 19.63 22.02
CA ASP A 213 16.99 18.48 22.32
C ASP A 213 16.50 17.80 21.04
N LEU A 214 16.10 16.54 21.17
CA LEU A 214 15.58 15.73 20.08
C LEU A 214 14.06 15.86 20.01
N GLN A 215 13.58 16.38 18.89
CA GLN A 215 12.17 16.63 18.66
C GLN A 215 11.59 15.59 17.70
N PRO A 216 10.54 14.85 18.10
CA PRO A 216 9.82 13.98 17.18
C PRO A 216 9.00 14.79 16.19
N GLU A 217 9.05 14.37 14.93
CA GLU A 217 8.44 15.11 13.82
C GLU A 217 7.48 14.25 13.01
N TRP A 218 7.87 13.02 12.66
CA TRP A 218 7.03 12.08 11.95
C TRP A 218 7.06 10.71 12.60
N VAL A 219 5.98 9.96 12.47
CA VAL A 219 5.92 8.54 12.80
C VAL A 219 5.28 7.78 11.64
N ALA A 220 5.78 6.60 11.33
CA ALA A 220 5.26 5.74 10.27
C ALA A 220 5.08 4.30 10.79
N TYR A 221 3.93 3.71 10.48
CA TYR A 221 3.55 2.36 10.94
C TYR A 221 3.53 1.40 9.76
N ALA A 222 4.18 0.24 9.89
CA ALA A 222 4.06 -0.83 8.93
C ALA A 222 2.66 -1.43 9.01
N SER A 223 2.01 -1.55 7.86
CA SER A 223 0.75 -2.27 7.74
C SER A 223 0.83 -2.99 6.42
N HIS A 224 1.04 -4.31 6.42
CA HIS A 224 1.25 -5.14 5.22
C HIS A 224 2.35 -4.57 4.29
N ASP A 225 2.26 -4.82 2.97
CA ASP A 225 3.30 -4.45 1.99
C ASP A 225 3.25 -2.98 1.52
N PHE A 226 2.62 -2.09 2.29
CA PHE A 226 2.45 -0.71 1.85
C PHE A 226 3.60 0.22 2.27
N PHE A 227 3.81 1.29 1.51
CA PHE A 227 4.89 2.27 1.70
C PHE A 227 4.52 3.65 1.12
N GLY A 228 5.29 4.69 1.49
CA GLY A 228 5.16 6.05 0.95
C GLY A 228 4.42 7.04 1.87
N ASP A 229 3.93 8.13 1.27
CA ASP A 229 3.43 9.30 2.03
C ASP A 229 2.26 9.00 2.97
N ASP A 230 1.32 8.18 2.52
CA ASP A 230 0.07 7.91 3.25
C ASP A 230 0.29 7.20 4.61
N PHE A 231 1.49 6.64 4.84
CA PHE A 231 1.87 5.81 5.98
C PHE A 231 2.42 6.57 7.17
N ARG A 232 2.77 7.85 6.98
CA ARG A 232 3.28 8.69 8.06
C ARG A 232 2.22 9.64 8.61
N ARG A 233 2.31 9.91 9.90
CA ARG A 233 1.61 11.00 10.57
C ARG A 233 2.62 11.94 11.18
N ARG A 234 2.34 13.25 11.12
CA ARG A 234 3.15 14.23 11.81
C ARG A 234 2.91 14.07 13.31
N TRP A 235 3.92 14.40 14.12
CA TRP A 235 3.83 14.21 15.57
C TRP A 235 2.66 14.94 16.22
N ASP A 236 2.24 16.08 15.66
CA ASP A 236 1.10 16.89 16.09
C ASP A 236 -0.24 16.51 15.42
N ASP A 237 -0.28 15.44 14.62
CA ASP A 237 -1.52 14.98 14.00
C ASP A 237 -2.50 14.46 15.07
N PRO A 238 -3.77 14.91 15.08
CA PRO A 238 -4.76 14.47 16.07
C PRO A 238 -5.16 12.99 15.96
N GLU A 239 -4.89 12.31 14.84
CA GLU A 239 -5.08 10.86 14.71
C GLU A 239 -3.98 10.07 15.43
N LEU A 240 -2.80 10.67 15.67
CA LEU A 240 -1.72 10.04 16.41
C LEU A 240 -1.95 10.16 17.92
N GLU A 241 -2.50 9.11 18.52
CA GLU A 241 -2.55 8.99 19.98
C GLU A 241 -1.15 8.77 20.56
N LYS A 242 -0.89 9.44 21.70
CA LYS A 242 0.40 9.40 22.40
C LYS A 242 0.13 9.33 23.91
N MET A 243 0.98 8.63 24.64
CA MET A 243 1.05 8.68 26.09
C MET A 243 2.40 9.28 26.50
N GLY A 244 2.42 10.56 26.86
CA GLY A 244 3.68 11.30 26.98
C GLY A 244 4.42 11.35 25.64
N GLU A 245 5.67 10.88 25.61
CA GLU A 245 6.49 10.77 24.39
C GLU A 245 6.33 9.42 23.66
N HIS A 246 5.43 8.55 24.13
CA HIS A 246 5.25 7.20 23.59
C HIS A 246 4.09 7.16 22.59
N PRO A 247 4.35 6.87 21.30
CA PRO A 247 3.28 6.75 20.31
C PRO A 247 2.46 5.48 20.56
N VAL A 248 1.13 5.58 20.46
CA VAL A 248 0.21 4.45 20.64
C VAL A 248 -0.08 3.81 19.29
N VAL A 249 0.11 2.50 19.23
CA VAL A 249 -0.11 1.67 18.04
C VAL A 249 -1.28 0.72 18.31
N TYR A 250 -2.27 0.74 17.43
CA TYR A 250 -3.35 -0.24 17.44
C TYR A 250 -2.97 -1.42 16.55
N VAL A 251 -2.75 -2.59 17.15
CA VAL A 251 -2.25 -3.77 16.44
C VAL A 251 -3.43 -4.59 15.89
N GLY A 252 -3.36 -4.92 14.61
CA GLY A 252 -4.29 -5.77 13.90
C GLY A 252 -4.29 -7.20 14.45
N ALA A 253 -5.47 -7.72 14.76
CA ALA A 253 -5.61 -9.00 15.43
C ALA A 253 -5.18 -10.17 14.53
N GLY A 254 -4.18 -10.93 14.97
CA GLY A 254 -3.54 -12.03 14.25
C GLY A 254 -2.68 -11.60 13.07
N SER A 255 -3.02 -10.52 12.36
CA SER A 255 -2.23 -9.96 11.24
C SER A 255 -1.00 -9.17 11.70
N HIS A 256 -1.05 -8.67 12.95
CA HIS A 256 -0.09 -7.77 13.59
C HIS A 256 0.12 -6.41 12.92
N SER A 257 -0.66 -6.08 11.89
CA SER A 257 -0.47 -4.82 11.16
C SER A 257 -0.70 -3.60 12.07
N CYS A 258 0.09 -2.53 11.91
CA CYS A 258 0.07 -1.40 12.84
C CYS A 258 -0.80 -0.24 12.33
N HIS A 259 -1.72 0.25 13.17
CA HIS A 259 -2.68 1.32 12.84
C HIS A 259 -2.62 2.50 13.82
N PHE A 260 -2.92 3.70 13.31
CA PHE A 260 -2.96 4.94 14.10
C PHE A 260 -4.21 5.10 14.97
N ALA A 261 -5.33 4.51 14.55
CA ALA A 261 -6.60 4.66 15.24
C ALA A 261 -7.24 3.30 15.51
N ARG A 262 -8.02 3.24 16.59
CA ARG A 262 -8.82 2.05 16.87
C ARG A 262 -9.92 1.85 15.83
N GLY A 263 -10.15 0.61 15.45
CA GLY A 263 -11.33 0.21 14.69
C GLY A 263 -11.09 -1.01 13.82
N GLU A 264 -11.88 -1.09 12.75
CA GLU A 264 -11.86 -2.22 11.83
C GLU A 264 -11.53 -1.71 10.43
N TYR A 265 -10.45 -2.22 9.85
CA TYR A 265 -9.92 -1.76 8.58
C TYR A 265 -10.26 -2.76 7.49
N LEU A 266 -10.67 -2.26 6.33
CA LEU A 266 -10.84 -3.09 5.16
C LEU A 266 -9.52 -3.12 4.40
N THR A 267 -8.79 -4.22 4.52
CA THR A 267 -7.54 -4.44 3.80
C THR A 267 -7.82 -5.21 2.53
N GLU A 268 -7.27 -4.73 1.42
CA GLU A 268 -7.26 -5.45 0.15
C GLU A 268 -5.87 -6.08 -0.05
N LEU A 269 -5.80 -7.41 -0.16
CA LEU A 269 -4.57 -8.08 -0.54
C LEU A 269 -4.42 -8.12 -2.07
N GLU A 270 -3.24 -7.74 -2.54
CA GLU A 270 -2.85 -7.92 -3.94
C GLU A 270 -2.40 -9.35 -4.17
N LEU A 271 -2.81 -9.94 -5.29
CA LEU A 271 -2.41 -11.29 -5.68
C LEU A 271 -1.20 -11.20 -6.62
N PRO A 272 0.04 -11.56 -6.19
CA PRO A 272 1.26 -11.38 -6.98
C PRO A 272 1.22 -11.94 -8.42
N PRO A 273 0.65 -13.13 -8.71
CA PRO A 273 0.63 -13.64 -10.09
C PRO A 273 -0.28 -12.85 -11.04
N LEU A 274 -1.13 -11.95 -10.53
CA LEU A 274 -2.00 -11.08 -11.34
C LEU A 274 -1.43 -9.66 -11.52
N ALA A 275 -0.32 -9.32 -10.85
CA ALA A 275 0.35 -8.03 -10.97
C ALA A 275 0.68 -7.60 -12.42
N PRO A 276 1.13 -8.47 -13.35
CA PRO A 276 1.41 -8.04 -14.72
C PRO A 276 0.14 -7.66 -15.51
N LEU A 277 -1.00 -8.30 -15.24
CA LEU A 277 -2.29 -7.96 -15.83
C LEU A 277 -2.80 -6.60 -15.31
N VAL A 278 -2.63 -6.32 -14.01
CA VAL A 278 -2.99 -5.03 -13.41
C VAL A 278 -2.18 -3.89 -14.06
N ARG A 279 -0.87 -4.09 -14.28
CA ARG A 279 -0.01 -3.10 -14.98
C ARG A 279 -0.44 -2.85 -16.42
N LEU A 280 -0.94 -3.88 -17.11
CA LEU A 280 -1.44 -3.75 -18.49
C LEU A 280 -2.72 -2.90 -18.53
N VAL A 281 -3.67 -3.17 -17.62
CA VAL A 281 -4.92 -2.41 -17.49
C VAL A 281 -4.65 -0.96 -17.10
N ASP A 282 -3.74 -0.71 -16.16
CA ASP A 282 -3.35 0.65 -15.76
C ASP A 282 -2.68 1.42 -16.90
N ARG A 283 -1.84 0.75 -17.70
CA ARG A 283 -1.19 1.34 -18.87
C ARG A 283 -2.23 1.69 -19.95
N GLN A 284 -3.21 0.81 -20.16
CA GLN A 284 -4.31 1.05 -21.08
C GLN A 284 -5.19 2.22 -20.61
N LYS A 285 -5.50 2.30 -19.31
CA LYS A 285 -6.27 3.39 -18.72
C LYS A 285 -5.56 4.75 -18.83
N ARG A 286 -4.25 4.80 -18.57
CA ARG A 286 -3.43 6.02 -18.77
C ARG A 286 -3.33 6.41 -20.25
N PHE A 287 -3.27 5.42 -21.14
CA PHE A 287 -3.29 5.65 -22.58
C PHE A 287 -4.63 6.25 -23.02
N TRP A 288 -5.76 5.71 -22.58
CA TRP A 288 -7.09 6.26 -22.87
C TRP A 288 -7.31 7.65 -22.25
N GLN A 289 -6.80 7.91 -21.04
CA GLN A 289 -6.84 9.24 -20.42
C GLN A 289 -6.02 10.28 -21.20
N LYS A 290 -4.86 9.88 -21.75
CA LYS A 290 -4.07 10.75 -22.64
C LYS A 290 -4.71 10.95 -24.01
N LEU A 291 -5.36 9.92 -24.56
CA LEU A 291 -5.95 9.95 -25.89
C LEU A 291 -7.23 10.80 -25.96
N PHE A 292 -8.02 10.83 -24.89
CA PHE A 292 -9.33 11.47 -24.92
C PHE A 292 -9.41 12.89 -24.35
N ARG A 293 -8.32 13.51 -23.85
CA ARG A 293 -8.26 14.91 -23.32
C ARG A 293 -9.66 15.47 -22.96
N LEU A 294 -10.31 14.83 -21.99
CA LEU A 294 -11.61 15.29 -21.50
C LEU A 294 -11.31 16.50 -20.63
N ASP A 295 -11.24 17.66 -21.28
CA ASP A 295 -11.09 18.95 -20.62
C ASP A 295 -12.31 19.19 -19.72
N ALA A 296 -12.01 19.17 -18.43
CA ALA A 296 -12.50 20.07 -17.40
C ALA A 296 -13.34 21.25 -17.92
N SER A 297 -14.65 21.05 -18.04
CA SER A 297 -15.64 22.11 -17.98
C SER A 297 -16.94 21.58 -17.39
N SER A 298 -16.90 21.32 -16.08
CA SER A 298 -18.08 21.44 -15.22
C SER A 298 -17.61 21.84 -13.82
N GLU A 299 -17.92 23.10 -13.54
CA GLU A 299 -18.00 23.84 -12.28
C GLU A 299 -17.74 23.10 -10.95
N GLU A 300 -16.91 23.77 -10.13
CA GLU A 300 -16.88 23.79 -8.67
C GLU A 300 -17.97 22.97 -7.94
N SER A 301 -17.63 21.74 -7.58
CA SER A 301 -18.07 21.11 -6.33
C SER A 301 -17.25 19.85 -6.04
N ASP A 302 -16.75 19.76 -4.81
CA ASP A 302 -16.14 18.61 -4.15
C ASP A 302 -14.89 17.96 -4.76
N SER A 303 -13.78 18.18 -4.05
CA SER A 303 -12.66 17.25 -3.83
C SER A 303 -12.42 16.24 -4.95
N ALA A 304 -11.40 16.51 -5.76
CA ALA A 304 -10.80 15.60 -6.73
C ALA A 304 -10.57 14.21 -6.13
N SER A 305 -11.60 13.39 -6.25
CA SER A 305 -11.64 12.01 -5.84
C SER A 305 -11.23 11.21 -7.08
N PRO A 306 -10.02 10.62 -7.16
CA PRO A 306 -9.86 9.51 -8.06
C PRO A 306 -10.76 8.40 -7.49
N ARG A 307 -11.96 8.25 -8.03
CA ARG A 307 -12.77 7.05 -7.80
C ARG A 307 -11.83 5.87 -8.06
N PRO A 308 -11.59 4.96 -7.09
CA PRO A 308 -10.77 3.79 -7.34
C PRO A 308 -11.41 3.07 -8.54
N GLY A 309 -10.60 2.88 -9.59
CA GLY A 309 -11.02 2.08 -10.72
C GLY A 309 -11.49 0.72 -10.20
N PHE A 310 -12.47 0.13 -10.87
CA PHE A 310 -12.90 -1.25 -10.65
C PHE A 310 -11.67 -2.18 -10.68
N ASN A 311 -11.06 -2.44 -9.53
CA ASN A 311 -9.96 -3.38 -9.37
C ASN A 311 -10.56 -4.74 -9.00
N ILE A 312 -10.84 -5.53 -10.03
CA ILE A 312 -11.53 -6.83 -9.99
C ILE A 312 -10.68 -7.93 -9.31
N PHE A 313 -9.43 -7.65 -8.90
CA PHE A 313 -8.44 -8.66 -8.47
C PHE A 313 -7.96 -8.53 -7.01
N ARG A 314 -8.74 -7.89 -6.15
CA ARG A 314 -8.39 -7.71 -4.74
C ARG A 314 -9.43 -8.37 -3.83
N ILE A 315 -8.97 -9.18 -2.89
CA ILE A 315 -9.82 -9.87 -1.92
C ILE A 315 -9.80 -9.05 -0.63
N PRO A 316 -10.94 -8.49 -0.20
CA PRO A 316 -10.99 -7.69 1.00
C PRO A 316 -11.13 -8.57 2.24
N PHE A 317 -10.23 -8.37 3.19
CA PHE A 317 -10.27 -8.93 4.52
C PHE A 317 -10.48 -7.80 5.54
N VAL A 318 -11.02 -8.16 6.70
CA VAL A 318 -11.15 -7.22 7.81
C VAL A 318 -9.97 -7.39 8.74
N ASP A 319 -9.28 -6.30 8.99
CA ASP A 319 -8.26 -6.24 10.03
C ASP A 319 -8.83 -5.54 11.28
N TYR A 320 -8.69 -6.18 12.44
CA TYR A 320 -9.30 -5.74 13.70
C TYR A 320 -8.25 -5.11 14.59
N ALA A 321 -8.17 -3.79 14.60
CA ALA A 321 -7.25 -3.02 15.44
C ALA A 321 -8.05 -2.29 16.53
N ARG A 322 -8.76 -3.02 17.40
CA ARG A 322 -9.73 -2.44 18.35
C ARG A 322 -9.08 -1.88 19.61
N GLY A 323 -7.94 -2.43 20.01
CA GLY A 323 -7.19 -2.01 21.21
C GLY A 323 -7.95 -2.21 22.52
N ASP A 324 -8.88 -3.18 22.57
CA ASP A 324 -9.71 -3.48 23.74
C ASP A 324 -9.16 -4.64 24.61
N GLY A 325 -8.03 -5.22 24.22
CA GLY A 325 -7.32 -6.31 24.90
C GLY A 325 -6.07 -5.84 25.66
N LEU A 326 -5.04 -6.71 25.69
CA LEU A 326 -3.77 -6.43 26.36
C LEU A 326 -3.08 -5.19 25.77
N ALA A 327 -2.41 -4.42 26.62
CA ALA A 327 -1.54 -3.34 26.20
C ALA A 327 -0.11 -3.55 26.73
N ILE A 328 0.88 -3.33 25.87
CA ILE A 328 2.31 -3.51 26.16
C ILE A 328 3.04 -2.19 25.92
N GLY A 329 3.78 -1.72 26.91
CA GLY A 329 4.66 -0.55 26.81
C GLY A 329 4.65 0.30 28.09
N PRO A 330 5.30 1.47 28.06
CA PRO A 330 5.35 2.41 29.18
C PRO A 330 3.99 2.71 29.80
N GLY A 331 3.91 2.53 31.11
CA GLY A 331 2.69 2.81 31.90
C GLY A 331 1.52 1.86 31.64
N GLN A 332 1.73 0.72 30.97
CA GLN A 332 0.71 -0.32 30.76
C GLN A 332 0.89 -1.50 31.73
N GLU A 333 -0.05 -2.46 31.68
CA GLU A 333 -0.01 -3.67 32.50
C GLU A 333 1.28 -4.49 32.26
N LYS A 334 1.72 -4.56 31.00
CA LYS A 334 2.97 -5.23 30.61
C LYS A 334 3.92 -4.19 30.02
N THR A 335 5.20 -4.31 30.36
CA THR A 335 6.24 -3.37 29.90
C THR A 335 7.26 -4.08 29.01
N TRP A 336 8.03 -3.29 28.27
CA TRP A 336 9.12 -3.81 27.45
C TRP A 336 10.28 -4.31 28.32
N ALA A 337 10.86 -5.43 27.92
CA ALA A 337 12.20 -5.82 28.33
C ALA A 337 13.25 -4.92 27.67
N GLU A 338 14.50 -5.05 28.09
CA GLU A 338 15.61 -4.28 27.51
C GLU A 338 15.74 -4.51 25.99
N PRO A 339 15.81 -3.46 25.16
CA PRO A 339 15.75 -3.62 23.73
C PRO A 339 17.04 -4.21 23.14
N ARG A 340 16.85 -5.12 22.17
CA ARG A 340 17.95 -5.72 21.41
C ARG A 340 18.35 -4.77 20.29
N LEU A 341 19.58 -4.27 20.30
CA LEU A 341 20.06 -3.40 19.24
C LEU A 341 20.31 -4.18 17.94
N LEU A 342 19.91 -3.58 16.83
CA LEU A 342 20.17 -4.03 15.47
C LEU A 342 21.25 -3.20 14.77
N GLU A 343 21.93 -2.32 15.51
CA GLU A 343 23.08 -1.53 15.03
C GLU A 343 24.24 -1.68 16.02
N PRO A 344 25.45 -2.13 15.59
CA PRO A 344 25.73 -2.67 14.26
C PRO A 344 24.87 -3.90 13.95
N THR A 345 24.60 -4.16 12.66
CA THR A 345 23.72 -5.27 12.25
C THR A 345 24.22 -6.63 12.77
N PRO A 346 23.42 -7.36 13.56
CA PRO A 346 23.82 -8.67 14.06
C PRO A 346 24.07 -9.67 12.92
N PRO A 347 25.07 -10.57 13.05
CA PRO A 347 25.39 -11.56 12.03
C PRO A 347 24.18 -12.42 11.61
N TRP A 348 23.32 -12.80 12.56
CA TRP A 348 22.12 -13.59 12.27
C TRP A 348 21.12 -12.83 11.40
N ALA A 349 21.01 -11.51 11.53
CA ALA A 349 20.08 -10.69 10.76
C ALA A 349 20.65 -10.45 9.34
N LEU A 350 21.96 -10.23 9.25
CA LEU A 350 22.63 -9.92 7.99
C LEU A 350 22.87 -11.15 7.11
N HIS A 351 23.30 -12.28 7.68
CA HIS A 351 23.74 -13.45 6.91
C HIS A 351 22.62 -14.46 6.67
N TYR A 352 21.57 -14.48 7.48
CA TYR A 352 20.43 -15.37 7.25
C TYR A 352 19.37 -14.71 6.37
N ARG A 353 19.24 -15.22 5.13
CA ARG A 353 18.25 -14.77 4.13
C ARG A 353 17.00 -15.67 4.04
N GLY A 354 16.95 -16.72 4.85
CA GLY A 354 15.85 -17.69 4.84
C GLY A 354 14.56 -17.16 5.47
N LEU A 355 13.51 -17.98 5.37
CA LEU A 355 12.23 -17.70 6.01
C LEU A 355 12.29 -18.02 7.50
N TRP A 356 11.70 -17.18 8.33
CA TRP A 356 11.68 -17.33 9.79
C TRP A 356 10.62 -18.30 10.30
N GLY A 357 10.03 -19.09 9.41
CA GLY A 357 9.02 -20.09 9.72
C GLY A 357 8.73 -20.96 8.50
N LEU A 358 7.73 -21.83 8.62
CA LEU A 358 7.39 -22.84 7.61
C LEU A 358 7.29 -22.27 6.18
N TYR A 359 8.00 -22.92 5.25
CA TYR A 359 7.81 -22.72 3.82
C TYR A 359 6.63 -23.58 3.32
N ALA A 360 5.42 -23.00 3.31
CA ALA A 360 4.20 -23.68 2.89
C ALA A 360 4.16 -24.02 1.38
N ARG A 361 5.03 -23.39 0.57
CA ARG A 361 5.04 -23.46 -0.90
C ARG A 361 3.74 -22.91 -1.49
N ASP A 362 3.18 -21.88 -0.86
CA ASP A 362 2.05 -21.15 -1.41
C ASP A 362 2.53 -20.22 -2.54
N PRO A 363 2.04 -20.39 -3.79
CA PRO A 363 2.43 -19.54 -4.92
C PRO A 363 2.01 -18.07 -4.75
N PHE A 364 1.10 -17.75 -3.82
CA PHE A 364 0.71 -16.37 -3.50
C PHE A 364 1.56 -15.77 -2.38
N SER A 365 2.46 -16.57 -1.79
CA SER A 365 3.30 -16.21 -0.65
C SER A 365 2.55 -15.78 0.60
N SER A 366 1.23 -15.93 0.65
CA SER A 366 0.40 -15.51 1.77
C SER A 366 0.59 -16.42 2.98
N GLU A 367 0.71 -17.73 2.77
CA GLU A 367 0.93 -18.72 3.84
C GLU A 367 2.42 -19.04 4.05
N ASN A 368 3.32 -18.44 3.25
CA ASN A 368 4.77 -18.57 3.48
C ASN A 368 5.18 -17.61 4.61
N ALA A 369 5.92 -18.13 5.58
CA ALA A 369 6.52 -17.31 6.64
C ALA A 369 7.34 -16.14 6.06
N PRO A 370 7.44 -15.01 6.78
CA PRO A 370 8.28 -13.90 6.35
C PRO A 370 9.75 -14.26 6.48
N ALA A 371 10.60 -13.58 5.71
CA ALA A 371 12.03 -13.52 6.01
C ALA A 371 12.28 -12.51 7.14
N GLY A 372 13.52 -12.44 7.61
CA GLY A 372 13.92 -11.59 8.75
C GLY A 372 13.75 -10.08 8.51
N PRO A 373 14.17 -9.24 9.47
CA PRO A 373 13.98 -7.79 9.41
C PRO A 373 14.75 -7.12 8.26
N VAL A 374 15.77 -7.78 7.71
CA VAL A 374 16.63 -7.26 6.63
C VAL A 374 16.11 -7.61 5.23
N TYR A 375 15.43 -8.75 5.07
CA TYR A 375 15.15 -9.35 3.76
C TYR A 375 13.67 -9.63 3.53
N ASN A 376 13.24 -9.51 2.28
CA ASN A 376 11.95 -9.97 1.79
C ASN A 376 11.97 -11.50 1.61
N ARG A 377 10.79 -12.11 1.40
CA ARG A 377 10.65 -13.56 1.18
C ARG A 377 11.46 -14.10 -0.01
N ASP A 378 11.75 -13.25 -0.99
CA ASP A 378 12.58 -13.57 -2.17
C ASP A 378 14.09 -13.39 -1.93
N GLY A 379 14.50 -12.98 -0.72
CA GLY A 379 15.89 -12.72 -0.36
C GLY A 379 16.42 -11.35 -0.78
N SER A 380 15.60 -10.51 -1.44
CA SER A 380 15.94 -9.12 -1.72
C SER A 380 15.97 -8.30 -0.42
N MET A 381 16.79 -7.25 -0.37
CA MET A 381 16.87 -6.40 0.82
C MET A 381 15.60 -5.54 0.95
N ARG A 382 15.04 -5.47 2.16
CA ARG A 382 13.85 -4.66 2.45
C ARG A 382 14.16 -3.18 2.27
N ARG A 383 13.28 -2.44 1.60
CA ARG A 383 13.40 -0.97 1.45
C ARG A 383 13.48 -0.25 2.80
N ALA A 384 12.65 -0.65 3.77
CA ALA A 384 12.70 -0.09 5.12
C ALA A 384 14.05 -0.27 5.83
N TRP A 385 14.89 -1.21 5.36
CA TRP A 385 16.21 -1.46 5.92
C TRP A 385 17.30 -0.58 5.30
N TYR A 386 17.34 -0.46 3.96
CA TYR A 386 18.39 0.28 3.25
C TYR A 386 18.02 1.75 2.92
N ASP A 387 16.73 2.07 2.88
CA ASP A 387 16.18 3.41 2.58
C ASP A 387 15.02 3.71 3.54
N PRO A 388 15.31 3.94 4.84
CA PRO A 388 14.29 4.17 5.86
C PRO A 388 13.53 5.49 5.64
N LEU A 389 14.16 6.50 5.04
CA LEU A 389 13.53 7.78 4.71
C LEU A 389 12.57 7.62 3.53
N GLY A 390 13.01 7.03 2.42
CA GLY A 390 12.17 6.84 1.24
C GLY A 390 11.08 5.78 1.43
N TRP A 391 11.24 4.81 2.33
CA TRP A 391 10.15 3.92 2.75
C TRP A 391 8.95 4.69 3.28
N ALA A 392 9.17 5.74 4.09
CA ALA A 392 8.13 6.62 4.58
C ALA A 392 7.88 7.86 3.71
N GLY A 393 8.57 8.02 2.57
CA GLY A 393 8.45 9.17 1.67
C GLY A 393 9.03 10.49 2.22
N LEU A 394 10.00 10.41 3.14
CA LEU A 394 10.69 11.55 3.76
C LEU A 394 12.01 11.91 3.07
N ASP A 395 12.48 11.09 2.14
CA ASP A 395 13.67 11.32 1.30
C ASP A 395 13.62 12.64 0.49
N LYS A 396 12.41 13.13 0.22
CA LYS A 396 12.17 14.42 -0.47
C LYS A 396 12.00 15.62 0.46
N LEU A 397 12.05 15.42 1.78
CA LEU A 397 11.81 16.48 2.78
C LEU A 397 13.00 16.62 3.72
N PRO A 398 13.59 17.82 3.85
CA PRO A 398 14.55 18.07 4.91
C PRO A 398 13.86 18.12 6.28
N PRO A 399 14.61 17.90 7.37
CA PRO A 399 14.09 18.14 8.71
C PRO A 399 13.73 19.62 8.93
N PRO A 400 12.81 19.94 9.86
CA PRO A 400 12.33 21.31 10.06
C PRO A 400 13.44 22.34 10.31
N ASN A 401 14.46 21.98 11.10
CA ASN A 401 15.63 22.82 11.39
C ASN A 401 16.49 23.17 10.16
N ARG A 402 16.37 22.43 9.04
CA ARG A 402 17.09 22.66 7.79
C ARG A 402 16.18 23.08 6.63
N THR A 403 14.87 23.14 6.85
CA THR A 403 13.92 23.43 5.77
C THR A 403 14.14 24.84 5.21
N LEU A 404 14.34 25.84 6.08
CA LEU A 404 14.57 27.22 5.65
C LEU A 404 15.88 27.38 4.85
N SER A 405 16.97 26.72 5.26
CA SER A 405 18.24 26.81 4.52
C SER A 405 18.10 26.23 3.11
N HIS A 406 17.44 25.07 2.96
CA HIS A 406 17.19 24.49 1.64
C HIS A 406 16.28 25.34 0.75
N VAL A 407 15.27 26.01 1.33
CA VAL A 407 14.43 26.95 0.56
C VAL A 407 15.25 28.13 0.05
N LEU A 408 16.19 28.65 0.85
CA LEU A 408 17.06 29.76 0.45
C LEU A 408 18.11 29.32 -0.59
N GLU A 409 18.65 28.10 -0.46
CA GLU A 409 19.52 27.51 -1.48
C GLU A 409 18.79 27.37 -2.82
N GLN A 410 17.58 26.82 -2.80
CA GLN A 410 16.74 26.68 -4.00
C GLN A 410 16.35 28.04 -4.60
N TRP A 411 16.12 29.06 -3.77
CA TRP A 411 15.90 30.42 -4.26
C TRP A 411 17.08 30.91 -5.10
N VAL A 412 18.31 30.78 -4.60
CA VAL A 412 19.52 31.23 -5.30
C VAL A 412 19.73 30.46 -6.60
N GLU A 413 19.46 29.15 -6.61
CA GLU A 413 19.55 28.32 -7.81
C GLU A 413 18.55 28.75 -8.89
N VAL A 414 17.29 29.03 -8.52
CA VAL A 414 16.26 29.48 -9.46
C VAL A 414 16.57 30.89 -9.97
N GLU A 415 17.08 31.79 -9.13
CA GLU A 415 17.50 33.14 -9.54
C GLU A 415 18.66 33.11 -10.54
N ALA A 416 19.64 32.24 -10.33
CA ALA A 416 20.74 32.03 -11.28
C ALA A 416 20.23 31.46 -12.61
N ARG A 417 19.30 30.49 -12.57
CA ARG A 417 18.65 29.93 -13.76
C ARG A 417 17.85 30.98 -14.54
N GLN A 418 17.08 31.82 -13.85
CA GLN A 418 16.31 32.91 -14.45
C GLN A 418 17.23 33.88 -15.20
N SER A 419 18.35 34.26 -14.59
CA SER A 419 19.33 35.17 -15.20
C SER A 419 19.94 34.58 -16.49
N ALA A 420 20.34 33.30 -16.46
CA ALA A 420 20.89 32.60 -17.62
C ALA A 420 19.86 32.43 -18.76
N LEU A 421 18.60 32.13 -18.41
CA LEU A 421 17.50 32.05 -19.38
C LEU A 421 17.23 33.41 -20.03
N ALA A 422 17.22 34.49 -19.25
CA ALA A 422 16.98 35.84 -19.77
C ALA A 422 18.05 36.26 -20.81
N GLU A 423 19.32 35.98 -20.54
CA GLU A 423 20.42 36.24 -21.49
C GLU A 423 20.26 35.42 -22.79
N THR A 424 19.92 34.14 -22.65
CA THR A 424 19.71 33.23 -23.78
C THR A 424 18.52 33.66 -24.64
N ILE A 425 17.41 34.04 -24.02
CA ILE A 425 16.22 34.56 -24.69
C ILE A 425 16.55 35.86 -25.42
N ALA A 426 17.30 36.79 -24.80
CA ALA A 426 17.70 38.03 -25.44
C ALA A 426 18.56 37.78 -26.69
N GLN A 427 19.48 36.81 -26.63
CA GLN A 427 20.30 36.43 -27.78
C GLN A 427 19.46 35.79 -28.91
N LYS A 428 18.68 34.76 -28.59
CA LYS A 428 17.84 34.06 -29.58
C LYS A 428 16.76 34.97 -30.17
N SER A 429 16.21 35.89 -29.39
CA SER A 429 15.24 36.88 -29.88
C SER A 429 15.87 37.82 -30.90
N ARG A 430 17.14 38.22 -30.74
CA ARG A 430 17.85 39.00 -31.77
C ARG A 430 18.05 38.19 -33.05
N ASP A 431 18.40 36.91 -32.91
CA ASP A 431 18.62 36.04 -34.07
C ASP A 431 17.33 35.73 -34.83
N LEU A 432 16.20 35.54 -34.12
CA LEU A 432 14.88 35.41 -34.73
C LEU A 432 14.50 36.66 -35.55
N VAL A 433 14.77 37.86 -35.01
CA VAL A 433 14.53 39.12 -35.74
C VAL A 433 15.38 39.19 -37.00
N LYS A 434 16.69 38.86 -36.93
CA LYS A 434 17.56 38.81 -38.12
C LYS A 434 17.02 37.85 -39.17
N MET A 435 16.64 36.64 -38.76
CA MET A 435 16.08 35.64 -39.66
C MET A 435 14.78 36.11 -40.31
N GLY A 436 13.90 36.78 -39.56
CA GLY A 436 12.67 37.37 -40.07
C GLY A 436 12.92 38.51 -41.07
N VAL A 437 13.96 39.33 -40.87
CA VAL A 437 14.39 40.34 -41.85
C VAL A 437 14.89 39.67 -43.13
N GLU A 438 15.73 38.63 -43.02
CA GLU A 438 16.21 37.86 -44.18
C GLU A 438 15.08 37.20 -44.96
N ALA A 439 14.11 36.58 -44.27
CA ALA A 439 12.94 35.98 -44.90
C ALA A 439 12.11 37.02 -45.67
N ASN A 440 11.84 38.17 -45.06
CA ASN A 440 11.12 39.26 -45.73
C ASN A 440 11.88 39.80 -46.95
N ALA A 441 13.21 39.89 -46.89
CA ALA A 441 14.02 40.32 -48.03
C ALA A 441 13.99 39.34 -49.22
N MET A 442 13.84 38.04 -48.95
CA MET A 442 13.70 37.00 -49.99
C MET A 442 12.30 36.94 -50.62
N ARG A 443 11.31 37.58 -50.00
CA ARG A 443 9.90 37.52 -50.43
C ARG A 443 9.72 38.14 -51.81
N GLY A 444 9.09 37.41 -52.73
CA GLY A 444 8.87 37.85 -54.11
C GLY A 444 10.02 37.58 -55.09
N GLN A 445 11.17 37.09 -54.61
CA GLN A 445 12.30 36.71 -55.47
C GLN A 445 12.20 35.23 -55.89
N ALA A 446 11.82 34.96 -57.15
CA ALA A 446 11.55 33.61 -57.63
C ALA A 446 12.75 32.64 -57.48
N HIS A 447 13.98 33.13 -57.65
CA HIS A 447 15.21 32.33 -57.53
C HIS A 447 15.59 31.99 -56.07
N LEU A 448 15.00 32.65 -55.07
CA LEU A 448 15.27 32.43 -53.64
C LEU A 448 14.18 31.62 -52.93
N ARG A 449 13.18 31.13 -53.66
CA ARG A 449 12.01 30.43 -53.09
C ARG A 449 12.40 29.27 -52.15
N GLN A 450 13.37 28.45 -52.55
CA GLN A 450 13.82 27.30 -51.75
C GLN A 450 14.55 27.75 -50.47
N LEU A 451 15.39 28.79 -50.56
CA LEU A 451 16.09 29.36 -49.39
C LEU A 451 15.10 30.02 -48.42
N HIS A 452 14.08 30.71 -48.94
CA HIS A 452 13.00 31.28 -48.14
C HIS A 452 12.23 30.20 -47.37
N ALA A 453 11.89 29.07 -48.00
CA ALA A 453 11.19 27.97 -47.31
C ALA A 453 12.03 27.38 -46.16
N ILE A 454 13.32 27.11 -46.39
CA ILE A 454 14.25 26.64 -45.35
C ILE A 454 14.38 27.66 -44.21
N GLN A 455 14.43 28.95 -44.55
CA GLN A 455 14.52 30.02 -43.56
C GLN A 455 13.23 30.12 -42.71
N GLN A 456 12.06 29.91 -43.32
CA GLN A 456 10.78 29.93 -42.62
C GLN A 456 10.68 28.80 -41.59
N GLU A 457 11.11 27.58 -41.95
CA GLU A 457 11.18 26.45 -41.00
C GLU A 457 12.10 26.76 -39.81
N LYS A 458 13.25 27.41 -40.05
CA LYS A 458 14.16 27.82 -38.96
C LYS A 458 13.53 28.89 -38.05
N ILE A 459 12.78 29.83 -38.61
CA ILE A 459 12.05 30.85 -37.85
C ILE A 459 11.01 30.18 -36.96
N GLU A 460 10.22 29.26 -37.50
CA GLU A 460 9.20 28.53 -36.73
C GLU A 460 9.82 27.72 -35.59
N ALA A 461 10.88 26.95 -35.87
CA ALA A 461 11.59 26.18 -34.85
C ALA A 461 12.18 27.06 -33.74
N LEU A 462 12.85 28.16 -34.10
CA LEU A 462 13.44 29.08 -33.13
C LEU A 462 12.37 29.86 -32.35
N SER A 463 11.24 30.18 -32.98
CA SER A 463 10.10 30.82 -32.32
C SER A 463 9.48 29.90 -31.28
N GLU A 464 9.31 28.62 -31.57
CA GLU A 464 8.77 27.65 -30.63
C GLU A 464 9.72 27.41 -29.44
N GLU A 465 11.03 27.28 -29.72
CA GLU A 465 12.05 27.20 -28.68
C GLU A 465 12.03 28.45 -27.77
N LEU A 466 11.92 29.66 -28.34
CA LEU A 466 11.80 30.90 -27.58
C LEU A 466 10.50 30.96 -26.76
N ASN A 467 9.38 30.46 -27.28
CA ASN A 467 8.12 30.41 -26.54
C ASN A 467 8.25 29.48 -25.33
N GLN A 468 8.87 28.32 -25.48
CA GLN A 468 9.14 27.40 -24.38
C GLN A 468 10.04 28.05 -23.32
N MET A 469 11.15 28.68 -23.73
CA MET A 469 12.07 29.36 -22.79
C MET A 469 11.39 30.52 -22.05
N ARG A 470 10.52 31.29 -22.72
CA ARG A 470 9.76 32.38 -22.09
C ARG A 470 8.73 31.84 -21.10
N ALA A 471 8.08 30.72 -21.42
CA ALA A 471 7.17 30.05 -20.49
C ALA A 471 7.92 29.52 -19.26
N GLU A 472 9.10 28.95 -19.44
CA GLU A 472 9.99 28.52 -18.34
C GLU A 472 10.44 29.70 -17.47
N LEU A 473 10.85 30.82 -18.09
CA LEU A 473 11.21 32.05 -17.37
C LEU A 473 10.06 32.60 -16.52
N ALA A 474 8.84 32.61 -17.06
CA ALA A 474 7.64 33.04 -16.34
C ALA A 474 7.29 32.09 -15.18
N ALA A 475 7.45 30.78 -15.38
CA ALA A 475 7.25 29.79 -14.33
C ALA A 475 8.29 29.95 -13.19
N ASP A 476 9.55 30.22 -13.52
CA ASP A 476 10.61 30.48 -12.55
C ASP A 476 10.35 31.74 -11.73
N GLN A 477 9.83 32.81 -12.36
CA GLN A 477 9.44 34.03 -11.64
C GLN A 477 8.31 33.74 -10.63
N ALA A 478 7.28 32.99 -11.02
CA ALA A 478 6.22 32.59 -10.11
C ALA A 478 6.73 31.65 -8.99
N LEU A 479 7.69 30.78 -9.30
CA LEU A 479 8.31 29.89 -8.32
C LEU A 479 9.12 30.67 -7.28
N LEU A 480 9.89 31.68 -7.68
CA LEU A 480 10.61 32.56 -6.73
C LEU A 480 9.64 33.25 -5.78
N GLU A 481 8.55 33.84 -6.30
CA GLU A 481 7.53 34.45 -5.44
C GLU A 481 6.96 33.45 -4.42
N ALA A 482 6.64 32.22 -4.86
CA ALA A 482 6.15 31.16 -4.00
C ALA A 482 7.19 30.72 -2.95
N LEU A 483 8.47 30.59 -3.32
CA LEU A 483 9.56 30.28 -2.38
C LEU A 483 9.72 31.37 -1.33
N GLY A 484 9.46 32.63 -1.67
CA GLY A 484 9.59 33.78 -0.76
C GLY A 484 8.48 33.81 0.27
N LEU A 485 7.25 33.61 -0.19
CA LEU A 485 6.09 33.41 0.67
C LEU A 485 6.27 32.20 1.58
N TYR A 486 6.91 31.12 1.09
CA TYR A 486 7.21 29.95 1.90
C TYR A 486 8.30 30.23 2.94
N ALA A 487 9.40 30.88 2.57
CA ALA A 487 10.47 31.28 3.49
C ALA A 487 9.96 32.23 4.59
N ALA A 488 9.10 33.19 4.23
CA ALA A 488 8.47 34.10 5.20
C ALA A 488 7.62 33.33 6.22
N ARG A 489 6.79 32.38 5.76
CA ARG A 489 6.00 31.51 6.65
C ARG A 489 6.90 30.71 7.61
N LEU A 490 7.97 30.10 7.10
CA LEU A 490 8.92 29.34 7.92
C LEU A 490 9.60 30.20 8.99
N ARG A 491 9.99 31.45 8.67
CA ARG A 491 10.57 32.38 9.65
C ARG A 491 9.62 32.73 10.79
N THR A 492 8.32 32.75 10.53
CA THR A 492 7.28 32.97 11.56
C THR A 492 6.91 31.70 12.35
N GLY A 493 7.54 30.56 12.05
CA GLY A 493 7.21 29.26 12.66
C GLY A 493 5.90 28.65 12.14
N GLN A 494 5.26 29.24 11.13
CA GLN A 494 4.05 28.67 10.52
C GLN A 494 4.39 27.39 9.76
N ARG A 495 3.66 26.32 10.09
CA ARG A 495 3.82 25.01 9.47
C ARG A 495 2.69 24.75 8.48
N SER A 496 2.99 23.99 7.43
CA SER A 496 1.95 23.44 6.54
C SER A 496 0.97 22.56 7.33
N PRO A 497 -0.27 22.33 6.84
CA PRO A 497 -1.20 21.41 7.47
C PRO A 497 -0.58 20.01 7.65
N ALA A 498 -0.80 19.38 8.81
CA ALA A 498 -0.19 18.09 9.18
C ALA A 498 -0.50 16.95 8.19
N ARG A 499 -1.62 17.05 7.47
CA ARG A 499 -2.14 16.04 6.55
C ARG A 499 -2.02 16.42 5.07
N ALA A 500 -1.30 17.49 4.73
CA ALA A 500 -1.21 17.97 3.35
C ALA A 500 -0.60 16.94 2.37
N HIS A 501 0.20 16.00 2.88
CA HIS A 501 0.81 14.93 2.09
C HIS A 501 -0.12 13.72 1.88
N LEU A 502 -1.20 13.59 2.65
CA LEU A 502 -2.10 12.44 2.57
C LEU A 502 -2.96 12.54 1.31
N ARG A 503 -2.89 11.51 0.47
CA ARG A 503 -3.76 11.30 -0.70
C ARG A 503 -4.83 10.26 -0.41
N HIS A 504 -4.48 9.21 0.31
CA HIS A 504 -5.39 8.11 0.67
C HIS A 504 -5.25 7.78 2.15
N ALA A 505 -5.83 8.61 3.01
CA ALA A 505 -5.85 8.35 4.44
C ALA A 505 -6.72 7.11 4.74
N ARG A 506 -6.10 6.10 5.38
CA ARG A 506 -6.84 4.94 5.89
C ARG A 506 -7.57 5.30 7.15
N HIS A 507 -8.87 5.07 7.14
CA HIS A 507 -9.70 5.21 8.31
C HIS A 507 -10.45 3.92 8.58
N PRO A 508 -10.70 3.61 9.86
CA PRO A 508 -11.53 2.47 10.20
C PRO A 508 -12.92 2.65 9.58
N ALA A 509 -13.58 1.52 9.30
CA ALA A 509 -14.93 1.52 8.77
C ALA A 509 -15.88 2.29 9.72
N SER A 510 -16.63 3.24 9.18
CA SER A 510 -17.52 4.07 9.99
C SER A 510 -18.64 3.26 10.64
N ALA A 511 -19.00 3.58 11.89
CA ALA A 511 -20.06 2.89 12.62
C ALA A 511 -21.42 2.91 11.90
N ALA A 512 -21.69 3.92 11.08
CA ALA A 512 -22.89 4.01 10.24
C ALA A 512 -22.91 2.94 9.12
N ARG A 513 -21.75 2.55 8.58
CA ARG A 513 -21.63 1.40 7.65
C ARG A 513 -21.78 0.06 8.36
N LEU A 514 -21.57 -0.02 9.67
CA LEU A 514 -21.67 -1.27 10.44
C LEU A 514 -23.11 -1.67 10.80
N ARG A 515 -24.07 -0.74 10.70
CA ARG A 515 -25.51 -1.00 10.95
C ARG A 515 -26.17 -1.62 9.72
N PHE A 516 -25.72 -2.80 9.30
CA PHE A 516 -26.45 -3.59 8.31
C PHE A 516 -27.71 -4.20 8.93
N ASN A 517 -28.77 -4.31 8.14
CA ASN A 517 -29.97 -5.04 8.56
C ASN A 517 -29.63 -6.54 8.67
N ARG A 518 -30.13 -7.27 9.67
CA ARG A 518 -29.87 -8.71 9.85
C ARG A 518 -30.15 -9.54 8.59
N PHE A 519 -31.10 -9.09 7.77
CA PHE A 519 -31.39 -9.68 6.46
C PHE A 519 -30.25 -9.57 5.45
N ALA A 520 -29.52 -8.45 5.43
CA ALA A 520 -28.35 -8.28 4.56
C ALA A 520 -27.20 -9.21 4.99
N GLU A 521 -27.07 -9.50 6.28
CA GLU A 521 -26.10 -10.46 6.81
C GLU A 521 -26.45 -11.89 6.46
N ALA A 522 -27.72 -12.28 6.66
CA ALA A 522 -28.22 -13.59 6.28
C ALA A 522 -28.07 -13.84 4.77
N TRP A 523 -28.43 -12.84 3.95
CA TRP A 523 -28.16 -12.87 2.52
C TRP A 523 -26.66 -13.03 2.23
N ALA A 524 -25.82 -12.26 2.92
CA ALA A 524 -24.38 -12.29 2.67
C ALA A 524 -23.72 -13.65 3.01
N ALA A 525 -24.24 -14.35 4.02
CA ALA A 525 -23.78 -15.68 4.41
C ALA A 525 -24.20 -16.78 3.43
N VAL A 526 -25.37 -16.64 2.81
CA VAL A 526 -26.01 -17.73 2.05
C VAL A 526 -25.87 -17.55 0.54
N SER A 527 -25.68 -16.32 0.04
CA SER A 527 -25.76 -16.01 -1.40
C SER A 527 -24.76 -16.77 -2.26
N ILE A 528 -23.53 -17.02 -1.78
CA ILE A 528 -22.53 -17.78 -2.54
C ILE A 528 -22.93 -19.25 -2.65
N GLY A 529 -23.39 -19.85 -1.55
CA GLY A 529 -23.90 -21.22 -1.55
C GLY A 529 -25.08 -21.37 -2.49
N LEU A 530 -26.04 -20.43 -2.43
CA LEU A 530 -27.17 -20.40 -3.36
C LEU A 530 -26.73 -20.24 -4.82
N MET A 531 -25.76 -19.39 -5.11
CA MET A 531 -25.24 -19.23 -6.47
C MET A 531 -24.59 -20.52 -6.98
N LEU A 532 -23.77 -21.19 -6.16
CA LEU A 532 -23.13 -22.45 -6.54
C LEU A 532 -24.18 -23.56 -6.79
N ILE A 533 -25.16 -23.69 -5.90
CA ILE A 533 -26.27 -24.64 -6.07
C ILE A 533 -27.06 -24.31 -7.35
N SER A 534 -27.41 -23.05 -7.58
CA SER A 534 -28.15 -22.61 -8.76
C SER A 534 -27.36 -22.81 -10.06
N PHE A 535 -26.04 -22.60 -10.02
CA PHE A 535 -25.14 -22.88 -11.14
C PHE A 535 -25.10 -24.36 -11.48
N VAL A 536 -24.97 -25.24 -10.47
CA VAL A 536 -25.02 -26.69 -10.66
C VAL A 536 -26.35 -27.11 -11.28
N ILE A 537 -27.48 -26.61 -10.75
CA ILE A 537 -28.81 -26.87 -11.33
C ILE A 537 -28.86 -26.42 -12.79
N LEU A 538 -28.35 -25.24 -13.12
CA LEU A 538 -28.32 -24.73 -14.49
C LEU A 538 -27.48 -25.60 -15.43
N VAL A 539 -26.33 -26.10 -14.96
CA VAL A 539 -25.44 -26.99 -15.73
C VAL A 539 -26.07 -28.36 -15.98
N PHE A 540 -26.83 -28.91 -15.02
CA PHE A 540 -27.45 -30.23 -15.18
C PHE A 540 -28.79 -30.19 -15.90
N PHE A 541 -29.62 -29.16 -15.66
CA PHE A 541 -31.00 -29.12 -16.12
C PHE A 541 -31.27 -28.04 -17.19
N GLY A 542 -30.36 -27.10 -17.41
CA GLY A 542 -30.56 -25.92 -18.24
C GLY A 542 -29.47 -25.65 -19.27
N GLN A 543 -28.76 -26.69 -19.74
CA GLN A 543 -27.60 -26.56 -20.64
C GLN A 543 -27.85 -25.70 -21.88
N GLN A 544 -29.05 -25.81 -22.46
CA GLN A 544 -29.46 -25.02 -23.63
C GLN A 544 -29.56 -23.50 -23.36
N TYR A 545 -29.68 -23.10 -22.09
CA TYR A 545 -29.75 -21.71 -21.65
C TYR A 545 -28.53 -21.29 -20.84
N LEU A 546 -27.44 -22.06 -20.85
CA LEU A 546 -26.33 -21.88 -19.90
C LEU A 546 -25.82 -20.43 -19.84
N ILE A 547 -25.56 -19.81 -21.00
CA ILE A 547 -25.04 -18.44 -21.07
C ILE A 547 -26.06 -17.43 -20.50
N TRP A 548 -27.30 -17.45 -20.99
CA TRP A 548 -28.35 -16.53 -20.56
C TRP A 548 -28.78 -16.76 -19.11
N GLY A 549 -28.77 -18.01 -18.65
CA GLY A 549 -29.04 -18.38 -17.27
C GLY A 549 -27.97 -17.89 -16.31
N ILE A 550 -26.68 -17.96 -16.69
CA ILE A 550 -25.59 -17.37 -15.91
C ILE A 550 -25.75 -15.84 -15.82
N VAL A 551 -26.04 -15.18 -16.94
CA VAL A 551 -26.27 -13.72 -16.97
C VAL A 551 -27.46 -13.33 -16.08
N ALA A 552 -28.57 -14.07 -16.15
CA ALA A 552 -29.75 -13.83 -15.32
C ALA A 552 -29.45 -14.06 -13.83
N LEU A 553 -28.74 -15.14 -13.49
CA LEU A 553 -28.34 -15.48 -12.12
C LEU A 553 -27.45 -14.37 -11.53
N LEU A 554 -26.41 -13.95 -12.24
CA LEU A 554 -25.51 -12.88 -11.81
C LEU A 554 -26.25 -11.55 -11.66
N SER A 555 -27.13 -11.23 -12.61
CA SER A 555 -27.94 -10.00 -12.57
C SER A 555 -28.88 -9.98 -11.37
N LEU A 556 -29.52 -11.11 -11.07
CA LEU A 556 -30.37 -11.27 -9.88
C LEU A 556 -29.56 -11.07 -8.60
N MET A 557 -28.38 -11.69 -8.48
CA MET A 557 -27.53 -11.52 -7.30
C MET A 557 -27.10 -10.06 -7.10
N ILE A 558 -26.68 -9.38 -8.18
CA ILE A 558 -26.27 -7.96 -8.13
C ILE A 558 -27.45 -7.07 -7.74
N PHE A 559 -28.64 -7.34 -8.28
CA PHE A 559 -29.85 -6.56 -7.99
C PHE A 559 -30.27 -6.70 -6.51
N VAL A 560 -30.34 -7.93 -6.01
CA VAL A 560 -30.69 -8.21 -4.60
C VAL A 560 -29.65 -7.58 -3.66
N GLU A 561 -28.36 -7.70 -4.00
CA GLU A 561 -27.27 -7.06 -3.24
C GLU A 561 -27.39 -5.54 -3.22
N ALA A 562 -27.68 -4.90 -4.35
CA ALA A 562 -27.86 -3.46 -4.44
C ALA A 562 -29.08 -2.98 -3.64
N GLY A 563 -30.14 -3.79 -3.58
CA GLY A 563 -31.30 -3.57 -2.71
C GLY A 563 -30.90 -3.55 -1.23
N PHE A 564 -30.23 -4.58 -0.75
CA PHE A 564 -29.78 -4.65 0.64
C PHE A 564 -28.78 -3.55 1.03
N ARG A 565 -27.97 -3.06 0.09
CA ARG A 565 -27.00 -1.98 0.31
C ARG A 565 -27.58 -0.57 0.16
N ARG A 566 -28.88 -0.42 -0.14
CA ARG A 566 -29.50 0.88 -0.48
C ARG A 566 -28.82 1.58 -1.67
N GLN A 567 -28.26 0.80 -2.59
CA GLN A 567 -27.57 1.27 -3.80
C GLN A 567 -28.39 1.04 -5.07
N LEU A 568 -29.66 0.66 -4.95
CA LEU A 568 -30.54 0.38 -6.09
C LEU A 568 -30.58 1.53 -7.10
N ALA A 569 -30.70 2.77 -6.62
CA ALA A 569 -30.68 3.97 -7.48
C ALA A 569 -29.36 4.09 -8.27
N ARG A 570 -28.23 3.81 -7.63
CA ARG A 570 -26.92 3.83 -8.27
C ARG A 570 -26.77 2.71 -9.29
N LEU A 571 -27.23 1.50 -8.98
CA LEU A 571 -27.24 0.37 -9.91
C LEU A 571 -28.08 0.68 -11.14
N VAL A 572 -29.30 1.18 -10.97
CA VAL A 572 -30.19 1.56 -12.06
C VAL A 572 -29.55 2.64 -12.93
N THR A 573 -28.94 3.65 -12.32
CA THR A 573 -28.23 4.71 -13.03
C THR A 573 -27.07 4.14 -13.85
N SER A 574 -26.22 3.29 -13.25
CA SER A 574 -25.09 2.66 -13.95
C SER A 574 -25.54 1.74 -15.08
N LEU A 575 -26.61 0.97 -14.87
CA LEU A 575 -27.19 0.11 -15.90
C LEU A 575 -27.75 0.94 -17.06
N THR A 576 -28.44 2.04 -16.76
CA THR A 576 -29.00 2.95 -17.77
C THR A 576 -27.88 3.58 -18.61
N ILE A 577 -26.81 4.06 -17.97
CA ILE A 577 -25.64 4.60 -18.67
C ILE A 577 -24.97 3.52 -19.53
N GLY A 578 -24.79 2.31 -18.99
CA GLY A 578 -24.21 1.20 -19.74
C GLY A 578 -25.03 0.81 -20.96
N LEU A 579 -26.35 0.70 -20.81
CA LEU A 579 -27.28 0.44 -21.91
C LEU A 579 -27.27 1.58 -22.93
N ALA A 580 -27.24 2.84 -22.50
CA ALA A 580 -27.14 3.99 -23.40
C ALA A 580 -25.84 3.97 -24.22
N ILE A 581 -24.70 3.61 -23.61
CA ILE A 581 -23.42 3.44 -24.33
C ILE A 581 -23.52 2.30 -25.34
N VAL A 582 -24.07 1.14 -24.96
CA VAL A 582 -24.23 0.01 -25.89
C VAL A 582 -25.16 0.39 -27.04
N SER A 583 -26.28 1.05 -26.77
CA SER A 583 -27.19 1.56 -27.79
C SER A 583 -26.49 2.56 -28.72
N LEU A 584 -25.69 3.49 -28.18
CA LEU A 584 -24.90 4.42 -28.97
C LEU A 584 -23.90 3.68 -29.87
N LEU A 585 -23.21 2.66 -29.36
CA LEU A 585 -22.26 1.87 -30.14
C LEU A 585 -22.94 1.09 -31.27
N ILE A 586 -24.11 0.50 -31.00
CA ILE A 586 -24.91 -0.19 -32.02
C ILE A 586 -25.33 0.80 -33.10
N ILE A 587 -25.84 1.98 -32.72
CA ILE A 587 -26.23 3.03 -33.68
C ILE A 587 -25.01 3.47 -34.52
N VAL A 588 -23.86 3.71 -33.89
CA VAL A 588 -22.64 4.13 -34.61
C VAL A 588 -22.17 3.03 -35.56
N TYR A 589 -22.25 1.76 -35.18
CA TYR A 589 -21.86 0.63 -36.01
C TYR A 589 -22.81 0.45 -37.21
N ASP A 590 -24.12 0.38 -36.96
CA ASP A 590 -25.14 0.15 -37.99
C ASP A 590 -25.26 1.34 -38.95
N PHE A 591 -25.09 2.57 -38.44
CA PHE A 591 -25.23 3.81 -39.22
C PHE A 591 -23.89 4.49 -39.53
N PHE A 592 -22.76 3.77 -39.47
CA PHE A 592 -21.43 4.34 -39.68
C PHE A 592 -21.33 5.17 -40.97
N TRP A 593 -21.73 4.59 -42.10
CA TRP A 593 -21.67 5.28 -43.40
C TRP A 593 -22.62 6.48 -43.50
N PRO A 594 -23.92 6.37 -43.12
CA PRO A 594 -24.80 7.53 -43.01
C PRO A 594 -24.24 8.67 -42.16
N ILE A 595 -23.65 8.36 -41.00
CA ILE A 595 -23.03 9.35 -40.11
C ILE A 595 -21.88 10.07 -40.81
N VAL A 596 -20.99 9.33 -41.50
CA VAL A 596 -19.88 9.90 -42.27
C VAL A 596 -20.38 10.81 -43.41
N ILE A 597 -21.42 10.39 -44.13
CA ILE A 597 -22.02 11.18 -45.21
C ILE A 597 -22.59 12.49 -44.68
N VAL A 598 -23.36 12.44 -43.58
CA VAL A 598 -23.92 13.63 -42.95
C VAL A 598 -22.80 14.57 -42.45
N ALA A 599 -21.74 14.03 -41.85
CA ALA A 599 -20.60 14.83 -41.41
C ALA A 599 -19.89 15.53 -42.58
N LEU A 600 -19.69 14.84 -43.71
CA LEU A 600 -19.11 15.42 -44.91
C LEU A 600 -20.01 16.51 -45.52
N LEU A 601 -21.32 16.29 -45.57
CA LEU A 601 -22.28 17.28 -46.05
C LEU A 601 -22.31 18.53 -45.16
N LEU A 602 -22.28 18.36 -43.84
CA LEU A 602 -22.19 19.47 -42.89
C LEU A 602 -20.88 20.24 -43.04
N THR A 603 -19.75 19.53 -43.18
CA THR A 603 -18.43 20.16 -43.37
C THR A 603 -18.37 20.91 -44.70
N GLY A 604 -18.82 20.29 -45.80
CA GLY A 604 -18.90 20.95 -47.11
C GLY A 604 -19.85 22.13 -47.11
N GLY A 605 -21.00 22.01 -46.44
CA GLY A 605 -21.96 23.11 -46.26
C GLY A 605 -21.39 24.26 -45.44
N TYR A 606 -20.64 23.96 -44.38
CA TYR A 606 -19.94 24.94 -43.56
C TYR A 606 -18.86 25.69 -44.36
N ILE A 607 -18.01 24.97 -45.10
CA ILE A 607 -16.98 25.57 -45.97
C ILE A 607 -17.63 26.44 -47.05
N MET A 608 -18.72 25.97 -47.65
CA MET A 608 -19.44 26.74 -48.66
C MET A 608 -20.05 28.02 -48.07
N TRP A 609 -20.61 27.93 -46.84
CA TRP A 609 -21.12 29.10 -46.13
C TRP A 609 -20.02 30.10 -45.78
N GLU A 610 -18.86 29.63 -45.32
CA GLU A 610 -17.68 30.46 -45.04
C GLU A 610 -17.18 31.17 -46.31
N ASN A 611 -17.05 30.45 -47.42
CA ASN A 611 -16.65 31.00 -48.71
C ASN A 611 -17.64 32.04 -49.26
N VAL A 612 -18.95 31.79 -49.11
CA VAL A 612 -19.99 32.76 -49.52
C VAL A 612 -19.96 33.99 -48.63
N ARG A 613 -19.70 33.82 -47.33
CA ARG A 613 -19.54 34.93 -46.38
C ARG A 613 -18.33 35.80 -46.72
N GLU A 614 -17.20 35.20 -47.10
CA GLU A 614 -16.01 35.92 -47.57
C GLU A 614 -16.22 36.66 -48.90
N LEU A 615 -17.14 36.20 -49.76
CA LEU A 615 -17.47 36.90 -51.01
C LEU A 615 -18.37 38.12 -50.81
N TRP A 616 -19.05 38.23 -49.66
CA TRP A 616 -20.09 39.24 -49.39
C TRP A 616 -19.76 40.16 -48.21
N GLY A 617 -18.61 39.96 -47.56
CA GLY A 617 -17.96 40.90 -46.64
C GLY A 617 -16.67 41.42 -47.25
#